data_AF-A0A392PPS6-F1
#
_entry.id   AF-A0A392PPS6-F1
#
_cell.length_a   1.000
_cell.length_b   1.000
_cell.length_c   1.000
_cell.angle_alpha   90.00
_cell.angle_beta   90.00
_cell.angle_gamma   90.00
#
_symmetry.space_group_name_H-M   'P 1'
#
loop_
_entity.id
_entity.type
_entity.pdbx_description
1 polymer ?
#
loop_
_entity_poly.entity_id
_entity_poly.type
_entity_poly.pdbx_seq_one_letter_code
_entity_poly.pdbx_strand_id
1 'polypeptide(L)'
;SEERLESGLYSRSYLENQMAVALGGRVAEEVIFGQENVTTGASNDFMQVSRVARQMVERFGFSKKIGQVAIGGGGGNPFLGQQVNR
;
A
#
# COMPACT_ATOMS: atom_id res chain seq x y z
N SER A 1 2.05 18.95 3.84
CA SER A 1 3.01 19.92 3.31
C SER A 1 3.92 19.19 2.33
N GLU A 2 4.31 19.84 1.24
CA GLU A 2 5.21 19.30 0.19
C GLU A 2 6.47 18.62 0.74
N GLU A 3 6.94 19.05 1.91
CA GLU A 3 8.02 18.44 2.69
C GLU A 3 7.90 16.91 2.91
N ARG A 4 6.68 16.37 3.05
CA ARG A 4 6.49 14.91 3.18
C ARG A 4 6.72 14.15 1.88
N LEU A 5 6.41 14.77 0.74
CA LEU A 5 6.64 14.19 -0.59
C LEU A 5 8.14 14.09 -0.89
N GLU A 6 8.93 15.08 -0.46
CA GLU A 6 10.38 15.09 -0.64
C GLU A 6 11.11 14.14 0.32
N SER A 7 10.61 13.96 1.55
CA SER A 7 11.25 13.10 2.55
C SER A 7 11.16 11.59 2.25
N GLY A 8 10.22 11.17 1.39
CA GLY A 8 9.89 9.76 1.19
C GLY A 8 9.26 9.06 2.42
N LEU A 9 8.90 9.81 3.47
CA LEU A 9 8.32 9.29 4.69
C LEU A 9 6.79 9.33 4.63
N TYR A 10 6.18 8.17 4.38
CA TYR A 10 4.74 8.03 4.24
C TYR A 10 4.11 7.31 5.43
N SER A 11 3.06 7.90 6.00
CA SER A 11 2.25 7.21 7.02
C SER A 11 1.32 6.18 6.36
N ARG A 12 0.83 5.22 7.16
CA ARG A 12 -0.23 4.29 6.74
C ARG A 12 -1.44 5.03 6.15
N SER A 13 -1.92 6.05 6.85
CA SER A 13 -3.06 6.87 6.40
C SER A 13 -2.80 7.57 5.08
N TYR A 14 -1.57 8.03 4.84
CA TYR A 14 -1.20 8.68 3.58
C TYR A 14 -1.30 7.69 2.41
N LEU A 15 -0.71 6.50 2.55
CA LEU A 15 -0.76 5.47 1.51
C LEU A 15 -2.18 4.96 1.27
N GLU A 16 -2.98 4.80 2.34
CA GLU A 16 -4.41 4.44 2.23
C GLU A 16 -5.19 5.52 1.47
N ASN A 17 -4.97 6.80 1.78
CA ASN A 17 -5.60 7.92 1.08
C ASN A 17 -5.17 7.98 -0.39
N GLN A 18 -3.89 7.75 -0.68
CA GLN A 18 -3.39 7.71 -2.06
C GLN A 18 -4.08 6.59 -2.86
N MET A 19 -4.24 5.40 -2.29
CA MET A 19 -4.97 4.30 -2.93
C MET A 19 -6.45 4.63 -3.12
N ALA A 20 -7.09 5.29 -2.14
CA ALA A 20 -8.48 5.70 -2.25
C ALA A 20 -8.70 6.71 -3.39
N VAL A 21 -7.81 7.69 -3.54
CA VAL A 21 -7.84 8.65 -4.65
C VAL A 21 -7.68 7.93 -5.99
N ALA A 22 -6.71 7.01 -6.11
CA ALA A 22 -6.50 6.25 -7.35
C ALA A 22 -7.72 5.41 -7.76
N LEU A 23 -8.42 4.80 -6.80
CA LEU A 23 -9.63 4.01 -7.08
C LEU A 23 -10.90 4.86 -7.26
N GLY A 24 -10.84 6.17 -7.02
CA GLY A 24 -11.99 7.06 -7.04
C GLY A 24 -12.71 7.08 -8.39
N GLY A 25 -11.96 7.10 -9.50
CA GLY A 25 -12.53 7.06 -10.85
C GLY A 25 -13.31 5.76 -11.12
N ARG A 26 -12.72 4.62 -10.75
CA ARG A 26 -13.37 3.31 -10.90
C ARG A 26 -14.67 3.22 -10.10
N VAL A 27 -14.67 3.72 -8.86
CA VAL A 27 -15.88 3.74 -8.02
C VAL A 27 -16.92 4.69 -8.59
N ALA A 28 -16.50 5.88 -9.04
CA ALA A 28 -17.42 6.85 -9.65
C ALA A 28 -18.10 6.28 -10.90
N GLU A 29 -17.36 5.59 -11.77
CA GLU A 29 -17.94 4.93 -12.95
C GLU A 29 -19.04 3.93 -12.56
N GLU A 30 -18.80 3.09 -11.55
CA GLU A 30 -19.79 2.11 -11.11
C GLU A 30 -21.02 2.76 -10.49
N VAL A 31 -20.83 3.81 -9.69
CA VAL A 31 -21.94 4.53 -9.04
C VAL A 31 -22.82 5.25 -10.06
N ILE A 32 -22.22 5.84 -11.10
CA ILE A 32 -22.94 6.66 -12.08
C ILE A 32 -23.50 5.81 -13.23
N PHE A 33 -22.74 4.86 -13.74
CA PHE A 33 -23.08 4.10 -14.95
C PHE A 33 -23.53 2.66 -14.65
N GLY A 34 -23.34 2.16 -13.42
CA GLY A 34 -23.67 0.80 -13.02
C GLY A 34 -22.55 -0.22 -13.32
N GLN A 35 -22.65 -1.37 -12.68
CA GLN A 35 -21.59 -2.40 -12.68
C GLN A 35 -21.27 -2.97 -14.07
N GLU A 36 -22.26 -3.08 -14.96
CA GLU A 36 -22.08 -3.59 -16.33
C GLU A 36 -21.37 -2.60 -17.27
N ASN A 37 -21.28 -1.32 -16.89
CA ASN A 37 -20.73 -0.24 -17.73
C ASN A 37 -19.38 0.29 -17.23
N VAL A 38 -18.77 -0.38 -16.25
CA VAL A 38 -17.43 -0.04 -15.76
C VAL A 38 -16.40 -0.30 -16.85
N THR A 39 -15.42 0.60 -17.00
CA THR A 39 -14.47 0.55 -18.11
C THR A 39 -13.14 -0.10 -17.72
N THR A 40 -12.30 -0.37 -18.72
CA THR A 40 -10.92 -0.81 -18.52
C THR A 40 -9.96 0.34 -18.15
N GLY A 41 -10.45 1.59 -18.08
CA GLY A 41 -9.63 2.78 -17.84
C GLY A 41 -8.88 2.77 -16.50
N ALA A 42 -9.44 2.12 -15.47
CA ALA A 42 -8.84 2.00 -14.15
C ALA A 42 -7.71 0.94 -14.03
N SER A 43 -7.32 0.30 -15.13
CA SER A 43 -6.30 -0.77 -15.14
C SER A 43 -4.98 -0.32 -14.51
N ASN A 44 -4.50 0.87 -14.85
CA ASN A 44 -3.27 1.40 -14.30
C ASN A 44 -3.39 1.73 -12.80
N ASP A 45 -4.55 2.22 -12.35
CA ASP A 45 -4.80 2.50 -10.93
C ASP A 45 -4.79 1.19 -10.12
N PHE A 46 -5.38 0.11 -10.63
CA PHE A 46 -5.32 -1.20 -9.99
C PHE A 46 -3.90 -1.72 -9.83
N MET A 47 -3.04 -1.55 -10.85
CA MET A 47 -1.64 -1.95 -10.76
C MET A 47 -0.89 -1.15 -9.69
N GLN A 48 -1.09 0.18 -9.67
CA GLN A 48 -0.46 1.05 -8.68
C GLN A 48 -0.92 0.73 -7.25
N VAL A 49 -2.23 0.60 -7.04
CA VAL A 49 -2.83 0.25 -5.75
C VAL A 49 -2.31 -1.11 -5.26
N SER A 50 -2.28 -2.11 -6.15
CA SER A 50 -1.78 -3.44 -5.81
C SER A 50 -0.31 -3.40 -5.38
N ARG A 51 0.51 -2.60 -6.06
CA ARG A 51 1.92 -2.40 -5.70
C ARG A 51 2.07 -1.73 -4.33
N VAL A 52 1.33 -0.67 -4.06
CA VAL A 52 1.37 0.05 -2.78
C VAL A 52 0.89 -0.86 -1.65
N ALA A 53 -0.24 -1.55 -1.82
CA ALA A 53 -0.77 -2.49 -0.83
C ALA A 53 0.24 -3.59 -0.51
N ARG A 54 0.90 -4.16 -1.53
CA ARG A 54 1.96 -5.14 -1.33
C ARG A 54 3.12 -4.57 -0.50
N GLN A 55 3.60 -3.36 -0.81
CA GLN A 55 4.66 -2.71 -0.03
C GLN A 55 4.24 -2.41 1.41
N MET A 56 3.00 -1.98 1.64
CA MET A 56 2.47 -1.74 2.99
C MET A 56 2.51 -3.00 3.85
N VAL A 57 2.22 -4.16 3.26
CA VAL A 57 2.21 -5.45 3.96
C VAL A 57 3.62 -6.03 4.09
N GLU A 58 4.35 -6.13 2.98
CA GLU A 58 5.63 -6.84 2.91
C GLU A 58 6.80 -6.01 3.43
N ARG A 59 6.80 -4.69 3.28
CA ARG A 59 7.96 -3.86 3.59
C ARG A 59 7.76 -2.94 4.78
N PHE A 60 6.56 -2.39 4.93
CA PHE A 60 6.28 -1.37 5.94
C PHE A 60 5.63 -1.93 7.21
N GLY A 61 5.31 -3.23 7.26
CA GLY A 61 4.77 -3.88 8.46
C GLY A 61 3.38 -3.35 8.87
N PHE A 62 2.59 -2.83 7.93
CA PHE A 62 1.26 -2.25 8.20
C PHE A 62 0.13 -3.29 8.28
N SER A 63 0.46 -4.57 8.23
CA SER A 63 -0.47 -5.68 8.46
C SER A 63 -0.47 -6.08 9.93
N LYS A 64 -1.62 -5.93 10.61
CA LYS A 64 -1.79 -6.36 12.01
C LYS A 64 -1.62 -7.87 12.21
N LYS A 65 -1.93 -8.68 11.19
CA LYS A 65 -1.83 -10.14 11.24
C LYS A 65 -0.39 -10.63 11.10
N ILE A 66 0.41 -9.93 10.29
CA ILE A 66 1.82 -10.27 10.04
C ILE A 66 2.74 -9.60 11.06
N GLY A 67 2.39 -8.39 11.51
CA GLY A 67 3.20 -7.60 12.43
C GLY A 67 4.23 -6.72 11.72
N GLN A 68 5.10 -6.10 12.52
CA GLN A 68 6.13 -5.17 12.06
C GLN A 68 7.37 -5.91 11.55
N VAL A 69 7.19 -6.70 10.50
CA VAL A 69 8.28 -7.47 9.86
C VAL A 69 8.34 -7.18 8.37
N ALA A 70 9.56 -7.16 7.82
CA ALA A 70 9.77 -7.09 6.39
C ALA A 70 9.87 -8.51 5.80
N ILE A 71 9.00 -8.83 4.84
CA ILE A 71 8.92 -10.10 4.12
C ILE A 71 9.51 -9.89 2.71
N GLY A 72 10.41 -10.77 2.28
CA GLY A 72 10.88 -10.79 0.89
C GLY A 72 12.12 -9.97 0.56
N GLY A 73 13.09 -9.89 1.47
CA GLY A 73 14.47 -9.50 1.16
C GLY A 73 15.33 -10.74 0.92
N GLY A 74 15.78 -10.96 -0.32
CA GLY A 74 16.84 -11.92 -0.59
C GLY A 74 18.14 -11.49 0.10
N GLY A 75 18.47 -12.14 1.21
CA GLY A 75 19.77 -12.06 1.89
C GLY A 75 20.01 -10.81 2.75
N GLY A 76 19.79 -10.91 4.07
CA GLY A 76 20.25 -9.86 5.00
C GLY A 76 19.61 -9.87 6.39
N ASN A 77 19.96 -10.87 7.20
CA ASN A 77 19.92 -10.96 8.68
C ASN A 77 18.71 -10.39 9.50
N PRO A 78 17.85 -11.26 10.06
CA PRO A 78 16.86 -10.95 11.11
C PRO A 78 17.45 -10.55 12.49
N PHE A 79 18.72 -10.16 12.57
CA PHE A 79 19.59 -10.30 13.76
C PHE A 79 19.37 -9.33 14.93
N LEU A 80 18.27 -8.56 15.01
CA LEU A 80 18.09 -7.57 16.10
C LEU A 80 16.98 -7.86 17.12
N GLY A 81 16.20 -8.93 16.96
CA GLY A 81 15.00 -9.15 17.80
C GLY A 81 15.10 -10.20 18.91
N GLN A 82 16.12 -11.08 18.89
CA GLN A 82 16.08 -12.32 19.69
C GLN A 82 17.20 -12.48 20.72
N GLN A 83 18.04 -11.46 20.93
CA GLN A 83 19.14 -11.51 21.93
C GLN A 83 18.88 -10.73 23.23
N VAL A 84 17.72 -10.06 23.39
CA VAL A 84 17.41 -9.26 24.61
C VAL A 84 16.65 -10.07 25.68
N ASN A 85 16.54 -11.39 25.55
CA ASN A 85 15.97 -12.25 26.60
C ASN A 85 16.82 -13.51 26.80
N ARG A 86 17.94 -13.37 27.50
CA ARG A 86 18.50 -14.39 28.41
C ARG A 86 19.13 -13.71 29.61
#